data_AF-A0A4V3EUF5-F1
#
_entry.id   AF-A0A4V3EUF5-F1
#
_cell.length_a   1.000
_cell.length_b   1.000
_cell.length_c   1.000
_cell.angle_alpha   90.00
_cell.angle_beta   90.00
_cell.angle_gamma   90.00
#
_symmetry.space_group_name_H-M   'P 1'
#
loop_
_entity.id
_entity.type
_entity.pdbx_description
1 polymer ?
#
loop_
_entity_poly.entity_id
_entity_poly.type
_entity_poly.pdbx_seq_one_letter_code
_entity_poly.pdbx_strand_id
1 'polypeptide(L)'
;MKKLCFGTFATILKICMAKRVTQKQLCGTMLLSIAPTYDIRSDDGTVSDLILGKKNLSPVVTDAAPDVDARDISVFFKEKVLPMLDSNKNSLIVLALKDIIASDDTIEPETIVEKVNNMTKEDIVSCNSFVLEDFLAGIFLYTVLNVENRNCENSVREITDEYIQSFETQKKSIKFITTYNNFSMEAANEVAIDARALVLLAETGGRCQKCGRILGIKKEGNDINYAKIVRLSETDDIILCVDCEREIRNLSEEDKLALLSDKHDLEILVKARDATSRHEIEKQIEQVLREVDLMDVTADTQLKMEPIKVENKITEKRLKERVLFDVRRFYEGVNDTLDRLAGENKLNVDRFAKSIKRMYEDASESQISQSAIYNLLVETLFEKTGRKYREACEIIISYFVQRCEVFDEITK
;
A
#
# COMPACT_ATOMS: atom_id res chain seq x y z
N MET A 1 25.38 7.85 28.52
CA MET A 1 24.66 6.94 27.60
C MET A 1 23.19 7.18 27.83
N LYS A 2 22.46 7.48 26.75
CA LYS A 2 21.07 7.94 26.84
C LYS A 2 20.16 6.72 26.96
N LYS A 3 19.35 6.71 28.02
CA LYS A 3 18.34 5.68 28.25
C LYS A 3 16.96 6.23 27.88
N LEU A 4 16.15 5.45 27.19
CA LEU A 4 14.74 5.76 27.00
C LEU A 4 14.02 5.55 28.33
N CYS A 5 13.36 6.60 28.84
CA CYS A 5 12.46 6.55 29.97
C CYS A 5 11.42 7.66 29.83
N PHE A 6 10.43 7.71 30.73
CA PHE A 6 9.41 8.76 30.69
C PHE A 6 10.02 10.17 30.77
N GLY A 7 11.07 10.36 31.58
CA GLY A 7 11.74 11.64 31.76
C GLY A 7 12.46 12.12 30.50
N THR A 8 13.19 11.24 29.79
CA THR A 8 13.85 11.61 28.54
C THR A 8 12.84 11.90 27.44
N PHE A 9 11.79 11.07 27.32
CA PHE A 9 10.65 11.29 26.42
C PHE A 9 9.96 12.65 26.68
N ALA A 10 9.55 12.90 27.92
CA ALA A 10 8.87 14.13 28.30
C ALA A 10 9.77 15.36 28.18
N THR A 11 11.08 15.23 28.41
CA THR A 11 12.04 16.34 28.24
C THR A 11 12.21 16.74 26.78
N ILE A 12 12.27 15.77 25.84
CA ILE A 12 12.27 16.07 24.39
C ILE A 12 11.02 16.87 24.02
N LEU A 13 9.84 16.40 24.42
CA LEU A 13 8.58 17.08 24.11
C LEU A 13 8.49 18.46 24.77
N LYS A 14 8.97 18.61 26.02
CA LYS A 14 9.04 19.90 26.72
C LYS A 14 9.90 20.91 25.95
N ILE A 15 11.07 20.50 25.44
CA ILE A 15 11.93 21.38 24.64
C ILE A 15 11.27 21.75 23.31
N CYS A 16 10.45 20.85 22.77
CA CYS A 16 9.76 21.02 21.49
C CYS A 16 8.33 21.57 21.61
N MET A 17 7.88 21.97 22.81
CA MET A 17 6.51 22.46 23.01
C MET A 17 6.30 23.86 22.44
N ALA A 18 5.05 24.18 22.09
CA ALA A 18 4.68 25.52 21.68
C ALA A 18 4.84 26.52 22.84
N LYS A 19 5.26 27.75 22.54
CA LYS A 19 5.63 28.78 23.55
C LYS A 19 4.57 29.05 24.64
N ARG A 20 3.29 28.84 24.34
CA ARG A 20 2.16 29.09 25.25
C ARG A 20 1.87 27.93 26.21
N VAL A 21 2.53 26.79 26.04
CA VAL A 21 2.29 25.57 26.81
C VAL A 21 3.28 25.48 27.96
N THR A 22 2.79 25.09 29.13
CA THR A 22 3.64 24.82 30.29
C THR A 22 3.96 23.34 30.41
N GLN A 23 5.11 22.99 31.01
CA GLN A 23 5.51 21.59 31.19
C GLN A 23 4.46 20.74 31.93
N LYS A 24 3.75 21.32 32.92
CA LYS A 24 2.67 20.64 33.65
C LYS A 24 1.42 20.38 32.83
N GLN A 25 1.09 21.28 31.91
CA GLN A 25 -0.01 21.06 30.99
C GLN A 25 0.33 19.91 30.06
N LEU A 26 1.53 19.91 29.47
CA LEU A 26 1.98 18.86 28.56
C LEU A 26 2.06 17.50 29.27
N CYS A 27 2.82 17.42 30.37
CA CYS A 27 3.02 16.19 31.13
C CYS A 27 1.69 15.63 31.68
N GLY A 28 0.89 16.45 32.35
CA GLY A 28 -0.40 16.02 32.88
C GLY A 28 -1.38 15.60 31.78
N THR A 29 -1.39 16.27 30.64
CA THR A 29 -2.25 15.89 29.50
C THR A 29 -1.87 14.52 28.93
N MET A 30 -0.57 14.20 28.82
CA MET A 30 -0.15 12.86 28.38
C MET A 30 -0.61 11.78 29.35
N LEU A 31 -0.48 11.98 30.66
CA LEU A 31 -0.89 10.97 31.66
C LEU A 31 -2.41 10.76 31.72
N LEU A 32 -3.20 11.79 31.41
CA LEU A 32 -4.66 11.68 31.29
C LEU A 32 -5.11 10.76 30.15
N SER A 33 -4.26 10.49 29.16
CA SER A 33 -4.58 9.50 28.12
C SER A 33 -4.69 8.09 28.68
N ILE A 34 -3.93 7.76 29.74
CA ILE A 34 -3.93 6.43 30.37
C ILE A 34 -4.87 6.40 31.58
N ALA A 35 -4.78 7.41 32.45
CA ALA A 35 -5.56 7.49 33.68
C ALA A 35 -6.32 8.82 33.76
N PRO A 36 -7.56 8.89 33.24
CA PRO A 36 -8.35 10.13 33.20
C PRO A 36 -8.63 10.76 34.58
N THR A 37 -8.50 9.98 35.66
CA THR A 37 -8.67 10.44 37.05
C THR A 37 -7.39 11.01 37.66
N TYR A 38 -6.23 10.80 37.03
CA TYR A 38 -4.92 11.26 37.52
C TYR A 38 -4.53 12.60 36.89
N ASP A 39 -5.21 13.68 37.27
CA ASP A 39 -4.91 15.03 36.78
C ASP A 39 -3.85 15.74 37.63
N ILE A 40 -2.61 15.79 37.12
CA ILE A 40 -1.49 16.50 37.75
C ILE A 40 -1.15 17.83 37.07
N ARG A 41 -2.05 18.38 36.24
CA ARG A 41 -1.78 19.63 35.49
C ARG A 41 -1.65 20.87 36.39
N SER A 42 -1.95 20.76 37.68
CA SER A 42 -1.74 21.79 38.70
C SER A 42 -0.59 21.50 39.68
N ASP A 43 0.08 20.35 39.56
CA ASP A 43 1.14 19.92 40.49
C ASP A 43 2.54 20.08 39.83
N ASP A 44 3.13 21.27 40.01
CA ASP A 44 4.45 21.60 39.48
C ASP A 44 5.56 20.69 40.03
N GLY A 45 5.45 20.26 41.29
CA GLY A 45 6.47 19.45 41.96
C GLY A 45 6.52 18.03 41.40
N THR A 46 5.38 17.35 41.38
CA THR A 46 5.30 15.99 40.82
C THR A 46 5.68 15.97 39.35
N VAL A 47 5.19 16.93 38.56
CA VAL A 47 5.55 17.03 37.14
C VAL A 47 7.06 17.21 36.96
N SER A 48 7.68 18.12 37.73
CA SER A 48 9.11 18.37 37.63
C SER A 48 9.93 17.12 37.98
N ASP A 49 9.56 16.39 39.03
CA ASP A 49 10.27 15.18 39.43
C ASP A 49 10.12 14.04 38.41
N LEU A 50 8.95 13.93 37.76
CA LEU A 50 8.73 12.97 36.67
C LEU A 50 9.58 13.31 35.44
N ILE A 51 9.53 14.56 34.96
CA ILE A 51 10.30 15.00 33.79
C ILE A 51 11.81 14.85 34.04
N LEU A 52 12.27 15.15 35.26
CA LEU A 52 13.68 15.03 35.62
C LEU A 52 14.15 13.58 35.86
N GLY A 53 13.27 12.58 35.78
CA GLY A 53 13.65 11.17 36.04
C GLY A 53 13.94 10.86 37.51
N LYS A 54 13.45 11.68 38.45
CA LYS A 54 13.67 11.51 39.90
C LYS A 54 12.67 10.56 40.55
N LYS A 55 11.50 10.40 39.93
CA LYS A 55 10.36 9.65 40.48
C LYS A 55 9.74 8.75 39.43
N ASN A 56 9.26 7.58 39.85
CA ASN A 56 8.43 6.71 39.01
C ASN A 56 7.05 7.33 38.78
N LEU A 57 6.38 6.88 37.72
CA LEU A 57 4.97 7.18 37.51
C LEU A 57 4.13 6.66 38.69
N SER A 58 2.98 7.31 38.92
CA SER A 58 2.04 6.89 39.96
C SER A 58 1.48 5.50 39.65
N PRO A 59 1.25 4.64 40.67
CA PRO A 59 0.52 3.38 40.50
C PRO A 59 -0.82 3.54 39.77
N VAL A 60 -1.51 4.67 39.99
CA VAL A 60 -2.77 4.99 39.28
C VAL A 60 -2.61 4.97 37.75
N VAL A 61 -1.43 5.34 37.25
CA VAL A 61 -1.10 5.31 35.82
C VAL A 61 -0.55 3.93 35.43
N THR A 62 0.41 3.39 36.16
CA THR A 62 1.08 2.14 35.79
C THR A 62 0.17 0.92 35.88
N ASP A 63 -0.78 0.92 36.81
CA ASP A 63 -1.74 -0.17 37.00
C ASP A 63 -2.87 -0.13 35.96
N ALA A 64 -3.16 1.06 35.41
CA ALA A 64 -4.15 1.24 34.33
C ALA A 64 -3.56 0.98 32.94
N ALA A 65 -2.26 1.25 32.75
CA ALA A 65 -1.59 1.18 31.46
C ALA A 65 -1.69 -0.19 30.72
N PRO A 66 -1.72 -1.36 31.37
CA PRO A 66 -1.84 -2.63 30.65
C PRO A 66 -3.20 -2.84 29.96
N ASP A 67 -4.25 -2.16 30.44
CA ASP A 67 -5.63 -2.38 30.01
C ASP A 67 -6.11 -1.35 28.96
N VAL A 68 -5.28 -0.35 28.62
CA VAL A 68 -5.65 0.69 27.64
C VAL A 68 -5.44 0.20 26.20
N ASP A 69 -6.32 0.62 25.30
CA ASP A 69 -6.10 0.45 23.87
C ASP A 69 -5.08 1.48 23.38
N ALA A 70 -3.94 1.01 22.85
CA ALA A 70 -2.89 1.87 22.29
C ALA A 70 -3.41 2.79 21.17
N ARG A 71 -4.45 2.38 20.42
CA ARG A 71 -5.09 3.21 19.39
C ARG A 71 -5.85 4.38 20.00
N ASP A 72 -6.52 4.19 21.14
CA ASP A 72 -7.19 5.28 21.86
C ASP A 72 -6.17 6.30 22.38
N ILE A 73 -5.02 5.83 22.86
CA ILE A 73 -3.90 6.71 23.26
C ILE A 73 -3.39 7.52 22.06
N SER A 74 -3.23 6.90 20.88
CA SER A 74 -2.83 7.61 19.66
C SER A 74 -3.84 8.70 19.26
N VAL A 75 -5.14 8.37 19.25
CA VAL A 75 -6.20 9.35 18.97
C VAL A 75 -6.15 10.51 19.97
N PHE A 76 -5.97 10.20 21.26
CA PHE A 76 -5.82 11.22 22.29
C PHE A 76 -4.57 12.10 22.06
N PHE A 77 -3.44 11.50 21.71
CA PHE A 77 -2.21 12.23 21.39
C PHE A 77 -2.42 13.17 20.20
N LYS A 78 -3.08 12.70 19.15
CA LYS A 78 -3.44 13.52 17.98
C LYS A 78 -4.28 14.74 18.36
N GLU A 79 -5.30 14.54 19.18
CA GLU A 79 -6.27 15.59 19.51
C GLU A 79 -5.81 16.55 20.60
N LYS A 80 -5.03 16.06 21.58
CA LYS A 80 -4.73 16.80 22.82
C LYS A 80 -3.25 17.09 23.00
N VAL A 81 -2.34 16.23 22.56
CA VAL A 81 -0.89 16.38 22.77
C VAL A 81 -0.21 17.07 21.60
N LEU A 82 -0.45 16.63 20.35
CA LEU A 82 0.16 17.24 19.17
C LEU A 82 -0.11 18.75 19.04
N PRO A 83 -1.31 19.29 19.34
CA PRO A 83 -1.56 20.72 19.29
C PRO A 83 -0.75 21.55 20.32
N MET A 84 -0.13 20.87 21.29
CA MET A 84 0.72 21.48 22.32
C MET A 84 2.20 21.56 21.88
N LEU A 85 2.56 20.90 20.77
CA LEU A 85 3.92 20.84 20.23
C LEU A 85 4.14 21.90 19.15
N ASP A 86 5.37 22.35 18.97
CA ASP A 86 5.76 23.18 17.83
C ASP A 86 5.91 22.27 16.59
N SER A 87 5.00 22.42 15.64
CA SER A 87 4.98 21.61 14.41
C SER A 87 6.28 21.70 13.60
N ASN A 88 7.05 22.80 13.73
CA ASN A 88 8.35 22.95 13.05
C ASN A 88 9.46 22.09 13.67
N LYS A 89 9.21 21.52 14.86
CA LYS A 89 10.13 20.66 15.60
C LYS A 89 9.72 19.19 15.55
N ASN A 90 8.62 18.82 14.90
CA ASN A 90 8.15 17.44 14.81
C ASN A 90 9.24 16.46 14.32
N SER A 91 9.96 16.80 13.24
CA SER A 91 11.06 15.95 12.77
C SER A 91 12.20 15.83 13.79
N LEU A 92 12.48 16.88 14.57
CA LEU A 92 13.52 16.85 15.62
C LEU A 92 13.12 15.93 16.77
N ILE A 93 11.84 15.94 17.16
CA ILE A 93 11.31 15.03 18.18
C ILE A 93 11.56 13.59 17.75
N VAL A 94 11.19 13.25 16.51
CA VAL A 94 11.39 11.89 15.96
C VAL A 94 12.87 11.52 15.94
N LEU A 95 13.74 12.40 15.45
CA LEU A 95 15.18 12.14 15.37
C LEU A 95 15.83 11.97 16.74
N ALA A 96 15.46 12.79 17.73
CA ALA A 96 15.94 12.66 19.09
C ALA A 96 15.49 11.34 19.75
N LEU A 97 14.22 10.95 19.56
CA LEU A 97 13.72 9.68 20.08
C LEU A 97 14.41 8.48 19.40
N LYS A 98 14.60 8.53 18.08
CA LYS A 98 15.37 7.52 17.33
C LYS A 98 16.79 7.38 17.87
N ASP A 99 17.49 8.49 18.09
CA ASP A 99 18.87 8.50 18.60
C ASP A 99 18.97 7.90 20.01
N ILE A 100 18.05 8.25 20.92
CA ILE A 100 18.00 7.64 22.25
C ILE A 100 17.73 6.14 22.15
N ILE A 101 16.72 5.72 21.37
CA ILE A 101 16.37 4.30 21.22
C ILE A 101 17.53 3.50 20.61
N ALA A 102 18.22 4.05 19.61
CA ALA A 102 19.39 3.43 19.01
C ALA A 102 20.54 3.27 20.02
N SER A 103 20.73 4.28 20.87
CA SER A 103 21.84 4.36 21.84
C SER A 103 21.59 3.60 23.15
N ASP A 104 20.34 3.23 23.44
CA ASP A 104 19.97 2.53 24.67
C ASP A 104 20.31 1.03 24.53
N ASP A 105 21.39 0.61 25.17
CA ASP A 105 21.89 -0.77 25.18
C ASP A 105 21.03 -1.73 26.02
N THR A 106 20.09 -1.21 26.81
CA THR A 106 19.15 -2.02 27.59
C THR A 106 17.95 -2.52 26.79
N ILE A 107 17.81 -2.05 25.54
CA ILE A 107 16.73 -2.44 24.63
C ILE A 107 17.32 -3.33 23.52
N GLU A 108 16.91 -4.59 23.49
CA GLU A 108 17.30 -5.54 22.44
C GLU A 108 16.64 -5.15 21.09
N PRO A 109 17.27 -5.44 19.94
CA PRO A 109 16.78 -5.03 18.61
C PRO A 109 15.32 -5.41 18.31
N GLU A 110 14.89 -6.60 18.72
CA GLU A 110 13.56 -7.16 18.51
C GLU A 110 12.51 -6.67 19.53
N THR A 111 12.92 -5.88 20.51
CA THR A 111 12.00 -5.36 21.53
C THR A 111 11.00 -4.39 20.88
N ILE A 112 9.70 -4.64 21.07
CA ILE A 112 8.64 -3.72 20.63
C ILE A 112 8.65 -2.46 21.51
N VAL A 113 9.10 -1.34 20.93
CA VAL A 113 9.21 -0.03 21.59
C VAL A 113 8.07 0.90 21.20
N GLU A 114 7.54 0.81 19.98
CA GLU A 114 6.35 1.58 19.55
C GLU A 114 5.13 0.66 19.65
N LYS A 115 4.30 0.85 20.68
CA LYS A 115 3.20 -0.07 21.04
C LYS A 115 1.94 0.02 20.16
N VAL A 116 1.76 1.07 19.35
CA VAL A 116 0.55 1.26 18.54
C VAL A 116 0.59 0.42 17.26
N ASN A 117 1.75 0.35 16.60
CA ASN A 117 1.96 -0.45 15.38
C ASN A 117 2.98 -1.57 15.57
N ASN A 118 3.36 -1.85 16.82
CA ASN A 118 4.29 -2.91 17.19
C ASN A 118 5.69 -2.79 16.55
N MET A 119 6.20 -1.56 16.37
CA MET A 119 7.54 -1.39 15.80
C MET A 119 8.62 -1.78 16.83
N THR A 120 9.56 -2.62 16.39
CA THR A 120 10.74 -2.98 17.17
C THR A 120 11.76 -1.86 17.21
N LYS A 121 12.79 -1.96 18.07
CA LYS A 121 13.93 -1.03 18.05
C LYS A 121 14.58 -1.01 16.66
N GLU A 122 14.79 -2.16 16.03
CA GLU A 122 15.37 -2.27 14.69
C GLU A 122 14.51 -1.56 13.62
N ASP A 123 13.18 -1.73 13.68
CA ASP A 123 12.24 -1.05 12.79
C ASP A 123 12.32 0.48 12.96
N ILE A 124 12.34 0.97 14.19
CA ILE A 124 12.38 2.41 14.48
C ILE A 124 13.67 3.04 13.96
N VAL A 125 14.80 2.37 14.15
CA VAL A 125 16.11 2.87 13.71
C VAL A 125 16.18 2.95 12.18
N SER A 126 15.68 1.93 11.47
CA SER A 126 15.70 1.85 10.01
C SER A 126 14.62 2.71 9.32
N CYS A 127 13.50 2.98 9.99
CA CYS A 127 12.36 3.68 9.40
C CYS A 127 12.53 5.20 9.30
N ASN A 128 12.08 5.81 8.21
CA ASN A 128 12.12 7.26 7.98
C ASN A 128 10.75 7.89 7.71
N SER A 129 9.67 7.12 7.80
CA SER A 129 8.30 7.60 7.58
C SER A 129 7.41 7.23 8.76
N PHE A 130 6.78 8.22 9.38
CA PHE A 130 6.06 8.02 10.64
C PHE A 130 4.65 8.62 10.59
N VAL A 131 3.70 7.92 11.21
CA VAL A 131 2.47 8.55 11.72
C VAL A 131 2.83 9.13 13.09
N LEU A 132 2.84 10.45 13.21
CA LEU A 132 3.44 11.12 14.36
C LEU A 132 2.70 10.83 15.67
N GLU A 133 1.36 10.85 15.65
CA GLU A 133 0.54 10.55 16.82
C GLU A 133 0.77 9.12 17.33
N ASP A 134 0.82 8.14 16.43
CA ASP A 134 1.09 6.74 16.75
C ASP A 134 2.48 6.60 17.36
N PHE A 135 3.50 7.16 16.69
CA PHE A 135 4.89 7.04 17.13
C PHE A 135 5.11 7.60 18.54
N LEU A 136 4.54 8.78 18.84
CA LEU A 136 4.64 9.38 20.16
C LEU A 136 3.84 8.61 21.21
N ALA A 137 2.63 8.19 20.89
CA ALA A 137 1.77 7.44 21.80
C ALA A 137 2.38 6.07 22.16
N GLY A 138 2.93 5.36 21.18
CA GLY A 138 3.54 4.05 21.40
C GLY A 138 4.80 4.09 22.22
N ILE A 139 5.71 5.04 21.92
CA ILE A 139 6.91 5.23 22.74
C ILE A 139 6.53 5.65 24.15
N PHE A 140 5.57 6.58 24.29
CA PHE A 140 5.04 6.96 25.60
C PHE A 140 4.54 5.74 26.38
N LEU A 141 3.69 4.90 25.77
CA LEU A 141 3.15 3.71 26.41
C LEU A 141 4.25 2.71 26.80
N TYR A 142 5.28 2.53 25.96
CA TYR A 142 6.46 1.74 26.32
C TYR A 142 7.18 2.30 27.55
N THR A 143 7.38 3.62 27.62
CA THR A 143 8.03 4.24 28.79
C THR A 143 7.23 4.06 30.09
N VAL A 144 5.91 3.89 30.01
CA VAL A 144 5.04 3.67 31.17
C VAL A 144 5.02 2.19 31.59
N LEU A 145 4.95 1.27 30.62
CA LEU A 145 4.81 -0.16 30.87
C LEU A 145 6.14 -0.85 31.19
N ASN A 146 7.23 -0.43 30.55
CA ASN A 146 8.44 -1.23 30.45
C ASN A 146 9.66 -0.60 31.12
N VAL A 147 9.58 0.65 31.58
CA VAL A 147 10.76 1.38 32.07
C VAL A 147 10.49 2.05 33.41
N GLU A 148 11.39 1.81 34.38
CA GLU A 148 11.44 2.62 35.59
C GLU A 148 11.98 4.02 35.28
N ASN A 149 11.19 5.04 35.62
CA ASN A 149 11.59 6.42 35.39
C ASN A 149 12.55 6.98 36.46
N ARG A 150 12.53 6.41 37.66
CA ARG A 150 13.42 6.80 38.76
C ARG A 150 14.88 6.49 38.41
N ASN A 151 15.80 7.31 38.91
CA ASN A 151 17.25 7.18 38.70
C ASN A 151 17.70 7.43 37.24
N CYS A 152 16.87 8.11 36.43
CA CYS A 152 17.18 8.44 35.05
C CYS A 152 17.74 9.87 34.87
N GLU A 153 18.05 10.59 35.95
CA GLU A 153 18.48 11.99 35.93
C GLU A 153 19.70 12.23 35.03
N ASN A 154 20.64 11.29 35.01
CA ASN A 154 21.83 11.40 34.17
C ASN A 154 21.48 11.36 32.68
N SER A 155 20.58 10.46 32.26
CA SER A 155 20.11 10.39 30.89
C SER A 155 19.28 11.62 30.51
N VAL A 156 18.43 12.12 31.43
CA VAL A 156 17.65 13.34 31.21
C VAL A 156 18.54 14.57 31.03
N ARG A 157 19.63 14.69 31.80
CA ARG A 157 20.58 15.81 31.69
C ARG A 157 21.27 15.89 30.32
N GLU A 158 21.40 14.78 29.60
CA GLU A 158 21.95 14.79 28.24
C GLU A 158 20.98 15.39 27.21
N ILE A 159 19.69 15.55 27.54
CA ILE A 159 18.66 16.07 26.63
C ILE A 159 18.54 17.59 26.80
N THR A 160 19.34 18.33 26.04
CA THR A 160 19.37 19.80 26.04
C THR A 160 18.80 20.41 24.75
N ASP A 161 18.61 21.73 24.73
CA ASP A 161 18.25 22.46 23.51
C ASP A 161 19.29 22.24 22.40
N GLU A 162 20.59 22.22 22.75
CA GLU A 162 21.68 21.96 21.80
C GLU A 162 21.63 20.55 21.25
N TYR A 163 21.29 19.56 22.09
CA TYR A 163 21.10 18.18 21.65
C TYR A 163 19.97 18.10 20.60
N ILE A 164 18.82 18.73 20.86
CA ILE A 164 17.70 18.76 19.90
C ILE A 164 18.10 19.49 18.61
N GLN A 165 18.81 20.61 18.71
CA GLN A 165 19.28 21.38 17.56
C GLN A 165 20.35 20.65 16.72
N SER A 166 21.08 19.69 17.31
CA SER A 166 22.07 18.89 16.56
C SER A 166 21.46 18.10 15.39
N PHE A 167 20.16 17.85 15.41
CA PHE A 167 19.43 17.13 14.35
C PHE A 167 18.86 18.05 13.24
N GLU A 168 19.10 19.36 13.28
CA GLU A 168 18.50 20.34 12.35
C GLU A 168 18.79 20.00 10.87
N THR A 169 20.01 19.54 10.57
CA THR A 169 20.42 19.15 9.20
C THR A 169 19.70 17.91 8.69
N GLN A 170 19.19 17.07 9.60
CA GLN A 170 18.55 15.80 9.29
C GLN A 170 17.02 15.91 9.20
N LYS A 171 16.42 17.07 9.52
CA LYS A 171 14.95 17.27 9.51
C LYS A 171 14.23 16.74 8.27
N LYS A 172 14.87 16.85 7.10
CA LYS A 172 14.31 16.45 5.80
C LYS A 172 14.32 14.93 5.56
N SER A 173 15.04 14.14 6.36
CA SER A 173 15.04 12.68 6.23
C SER A 173 13.74 12.06 6.72
N ILE A 174 13.06 12.71 7.67
CA ILE A 174 11.79 12.26 8.24
C ILE A 174 10.62 12.73 7.39
N LYS A 175 9.75 11.78 7.02
CA LYS A 175 8.47 12.03 6.35
C LYS A 175 7.32 11.71 7.29
N PHE A 176 6.29 12.56 7.28
CA PHE A 176 5.06 12.29 8.01
C PHE A 176 3.99 11.75 7.07
N ILE A 177 3.40 10.62 7.43
CA ILE A 177 2.33 9.93 6.69
C ILE A 177 1.06 9.89 7.55
N THR A 178 -0.10 9.68 6.94
CA THR A 178 -1.41 9.71 7.63
C THR A 178 -1.85 8.36 8.20
N THR A 179 -1.27 7.27 7.69
CA THR A 179 -1.43 5.90 8.20
C THR A 179 -0.16 5.16 7.84
N TYR A 180 0.30 4.25 8.70
CA TYR A 180 1.17 3.19 8.21
C TYR A 180 0.32 2.38 7.24
N ASN A 181 0.73 2.30 5.98
CA ASN A 181 0.12 1.32 5.08
C ASN A 181 0.48 -0.04 5.69
N ASN A 182 -0.49 -0.76 6.26
CA ASN A 182 -0.33 -2.13 6.73
C ASN A 182 -0.12 -3.08 5.53
N PHE A 183 0.95 -2.88 4.77
CA PHE A 183 1.64 -3.96 4.11
C PHE A 183 2.70 -4.43 5.11
N SER A 184 2.30 -5.19 6.14
CA SER A 184 3.29 -5.88 6.96
C SER A 184 4.07 -6.84 6.06
N MET A 185 5.33 -7.13 6.38
CA MET A 185 6.11 -8.10 5.59
C MET A 185 5.45 -9.49 5.61
N GLU A 186 4.70 -9.80 6.66
CA GLU A 186 3.86 -10.99 6.79
C GLU A 186 2.64 -10.93 5.88
N ALA A 187 1.91 -9.82 5.81
CA ALA A 187 0.79 -9.66 4.87
C ALA A 187 1.28 -9.57 3.41
N ALA A 188 2.46 -8.98 3.18
CA ALA A 188 3.14 -8.99 1.89
C ALA A 188 3.60 -10.40 1.53
N ASN A 189 4.08 -11.18 2.50
CA ASN A 189 4.46 -12.58 2.33
C ASN A 189 3.23 -13.47 2.15
N GLU A 190 2.14 -13.26 2.87
CA GLU A 190 0.87 -13.98 2.69
C GLU A 190 0.26 -13.66 1.33
N VAL A 191 0.22 -12.38 0.93
CA VAL A 191 -0.20 -11.96 -0.41
C VAL A 191 0.76 -12.51 -1.48
N ALA A 192 2.07 -12.56 -1.23
CA ALA A 192 3.04 -13.14 -2.15
C ALA A 192 2.94 -14.67 -2.22
N ILE A 193 2.67 -15.35 -1.09
CA ILE A 193 2.45 -16.79 -0.99
C ILE A 193 1.13 -17.14 -1.68
N ASP A 194 0.07 -16.36 -1.47
CA ASP A 194 -1.22 -16.51 -2.13
C ASP A 194 -1.10 -16.23 -3.63
N ALA A 195 -0.39 -15.17 -4.04
CA ALA A 195 -0.14 -14.90 -5.45
C ALA A 195 0.72 -16.00 -6.10
N ARG A 196 1.75 -16.50 -5.42
CA ARG A 196 2.61 -17.59 -5.89
C ARG A 196 1.84 -18.91 -5.95
N ALA A 197 1.00 -19.20 -4.98
CA ALA A 197 0.10 -20.34 -4.98
C ALA A 197 -0.92 -20.25 -6.13
N LEU A 198 -1.49 -19.06 -6.38
CA LEU A 198 -2.42 -18.83 -7.48
C LEU A 198 -1.75 -19.03 -8.85
N VAL A 199 -0.51 -18.57 -9.02
CA VAL A 199 0.28 -18.81 -10.25
C VAL A 199 0.49 -20.31 -10.45
N LEU A 200 1.00 -21.01 -9.43
CA LEU A 200 1.24 -22.46 -9.53
C LEU A 200 -0.07 -23.26 -9.74
N LEU A 201 -1.18 -22.86 -9.11
CA LEU A 201 -2.51 -23.43 -9.37
C LEU A 201 -2.97 -23.15 -10.81
N ALA A 202 -2.70 -21.97 -11.36
CA ALA A 202 -3.08 -21.63 -12.73
C ALA A 202 -2.26 -22.40 -13.78
N GLU A 203 -1.00 -22.72 -13.47
CA GLU A 203 -0.13 -23.58 -14.26
C GLU A 203 -0.61 -25.03 -14.27
N THR A 204 -0.89 -25.61 -13.09
CA THR A 204 -1.35 -27.01 -12.99
C THR A 204 -2.83 -27.21 -13.32
N GLY A 205 -3.57 -26.12 -13.56
CA GLY A 205 -5.03 -26.16 -13.76
C GLY A 205 -5.78 -26.58 -12.49
N GLY A 206 -5.28 -26.17 -11.32
CA GLY A 206 -5.88 -26.43 -10.02
C GLY A 206 -5.65 -27.87 -9.52
N ARG A 207 -4.61 -28.55 -9.99
CA ARG A 207 -4.31 -29.93 -9.63
C ARG A 207 -2.97 -30.06 -8.88
N CYS A 208 -2.88 -31.07 -8.03
CA CYS A 208 -1.63 -31.50 -7.41
C CYS A 208 -0.68 -31.98 -8.52
N GLN A 209 0.52 -31.43 -8.56
CA GLN A 209 1.47 -31.76 -9.61
C GLN A 209 1.96 -33.22 -9.56
N LYS A 210 1.99 -33.84 -8.37
CA LYS A 210 2.39 -35.25 -8.21
C LYS A 210 1.27 -36.25 -8.52
N CYS A 211 0.09 -36.07 -7.91
CA CYS A 211 -0.99 -37.08 -7.95
C CYS A 211 -2.19 -36.70 -8.82
N GLY A 212 -2.21 -35.49 -9.39
CA GLY A 212 -3.28 -35.00 -10.25
C GLY A 212 -4.61 -34.69 -9.54
N ARG A 213 -4.71 -34.90 -8.22
CA ARG A 213 -5.93 -34.57 -7.46
C ARG A 213 -6.24 -33.08 -7.52
N ILE A 214 -7.51 -32.74 -7.64
CA ILE A 214 -7.98 -31.36 -7.61
C ILE A 214 -7.67 -30.76 -6.23
N LEU A 215 -7.11 -29.56 -6.25
CA LEU A 215 -6.80 -28.75 -5.08
C LEU A 215 -7.86 -27.67 -4.90
N GLY A 216 -8.13 -27.28 -3.66
CA GLY A 216 -9.01 -26.16 -3.34
C GLY A 216 -8.43 -25.23 -2.30
N ILE A 217 -8.94 -23.99 -2.31
CA ILE A 217 -8.65 -22.96 -1.31
C ILE A 217 -9.83 -22.96 -0.32
N LYS A 218 -9.56 -22.93 0.98
CA LYS A 218 -10.59 -23.01 2.02
C LYS A 218 -11.60 -21.86 1.87
N LYS A 219 -12.86 -22.19 1.56
CA LYS A 219 -14.03 -21.44 2.02
C LYS A 219 -14.74 -22.35 3.02
N GLU A 220 -15.24 -21.78 4.11
CA GLU A 220 -15.83 -22.51 5.23
C GLU A 220 -16.77 -23.63 4.76
N GLY A 221 -16.45 -24.87 5.14
CA GLY A 221 -17.27 -26.06 4.89
C GLY A 221 -16.80 -26.95 3.72
N ASN A 222 -16.49 -28.20 4.07
CA ASN A 222 -16.16 -29.38 3.25
C ASN A 222 -14.70 -29.62 2.83
N ASP A 223 -14.31 -30.89 2.95
CA ASP A 223 -12.97 -31.45 2.72
C ASP A 223 -12.50 -31.24 1.27
N ILE A 224 -11.52 -30.35 1.10
CA ILE A 224 -10.77 -30.19 -0.15
C ILE A 224 -9.30 -30.43 0.15
N ASN A 225 -8.59 -31.10 -0.77
CA ASN A 225 -7.14 -31.25 -0.66
C ASN A 225 -6.49 -29.86 -0.68
N TYR A 226 -5.91 -29.46 0.45
CA TYR A 226 -5.25 -28.16 0.56
C TYR A 226 -3.99 -28.11 -0.31
N ALA A 227 -3.87 -27.03 -1.07
CA ALA A 227 -2.67 -26.74 -1.82
C ALA A 227 -1.51 -26.33 -0.88
N LYS A 228 -0.35 -26.92 -1.10
CA LYS A 228 0.90 -26.60 -0.41
C LYS A 228 1.99 -26.32 -1.43
N ILE A 229 2.67 -25.19 -1.28
CA ILE A 229 3.86 -24.87 -2.06
C ILE A 229 5.02 -25.70 -1.49
N VAL A 230 5.72 -26.41 -2.36
CA VAL A 230 6.91 -27.19 -2.01
C VAL A 230 8.06 -26.75 -2.90
N ARG A 231 9.18 -26.38 -2.27
CA ARG A 231 10.41 -26.01 -2.98
C ARG A 231 11.18 -27.27 -3.39
N LEU A 232 11.45 -27.42 -4.69
CA LEU A 232 12.25 -28.52 -5.23
C LEU A 232 13.69 -28.12 -5.56
N SER A 233 13.93 -26.86 -5.93
CA SER A 233 15.26 -26.30 -6.22
C SER A 233 15.42 -24.90 -5.61
N GLU A 234 16.57 -24.24 -5.81
CA GLU A 234 16.74 -22.84 -5.38
C GLU A 234 15.75 -21.88 -6.07
N THR A 235 15.26 -22.23 -7.25
CA THR A 235 14.41 -21.38 -8.10
C THR A 235 13.00 -21.93 -8.30
N ASP A 236 12.82 -23.25 -8.20
CA ASP A 236 11.61 -23.93 -8.63
C ASP A 236 10.78 -24.41 -7.44
N ASP A 237 9.55 -23.90 -7.39
CA ASP A 237 8.52 -24.36 -6.48
C ASP A 237 7.40 -25.05 -7.26
N ILE A 238 6.77 -26.03 -6.63
CA ILE A 238 5.62 -26.76 -7.17
C ILE A 238 4.45 -26.72 -6.17
N ILE A 239 3.27 -27.12 -6.63
CA ILE A 239 2.06 -27.16 -5.79
C ILE A 239 1.52 -28.58 -5.63
N LEU A 240 1.36 -29.00 -4.38
CA LEU A 240 0.97 -30.37 -4.02
C LEU A 240 -0.22 -30.38 -3.05
N CYS A 241 -0.89 -31.52 -2.95
CA CYS A 241 -1.79 -31.78 -1.83
C CYS A 241 -0.98 -32.10 -0.56
N VAL A 242 -1.62 -31.98 0.61
CA VAL A 242 -1.02 -32.29 1.91
C VAL A 242 -0.43 -33.70 1.97
N ASP A 243 -1.08 -34.69 1.35
CA ASP A 243 -0.58 -36.07 1.32
C ASP A 243 0.75 -36.16 0.55
N CYS A 244 0.80 -35.56 -0.65
CA CYS A 244 2.00 -35.57 -1.49
C CYS A 244 3.14 -34.71 -0.94
N GLU A 245 2.82 -33.63 -0.22
CA GLU A 245 3.83 -32.84 0.50
C GLU A 245 4.51 -33.67 1.59
N ARG A 246 3.74 -34.45 2.37
CA ARG A 246 4.32 -35.32 3.41
C ARG A 246 5.22 -36.40 2.84
N GLU A 247 4.89 -36.90 1.65
CA GLU A 247 5.69 -37.90 0.93
C GLU A 247 6.95 -37.32 0.30
N ILE A 248 7.03 -36.00 0.07
CA ILE A 248 8.15 -35.36 -0.66
C ILE A 248 9.49 -35.60 0.03
N ARG A 249 9.51 -35.67 1.37
CA ARG A 249 10.74 -35.84 2.17
C ARG A 249 11.39 -37.21 1.95
N ASN A 250 10.64 -38.18 1.44
CA ASN A 250 11.06 -39.56 1.22
C ASN A 250 11.16 -39.92 -0.28
N LEU A 251 11.03 -38.95 -1.20
CA LEU A 251 11.12 -39.20 -2.63
C LEU A 251 12.57 -39.46 -3.07
N SER A 252 12.71 -40.29 -4.10
CA SER A 252 13.99 -40.48 -4.78
C SER A 252 14.40 -39.21 -5.54
N GLU A 253 15.70 -39.06 -5.81
CA GLU A 253 16.19 -37.95 -6.63
C GLU A 253 15.65 -38.01 -8.07
N GLU A 254 15.38 -39.22 -8.58
CA GLU A 254 14.76 -39.42 -9.90
C GLU A 254 13.33 -38.85 -9.93
N ASP A 255 12.53 -39.09 -8.89
CA ASP A 255 11.16 -38.56 -8.80
C ASP A 255 11.14 -37.03 -8.68
N LYS A 256 12.11 -36.43 -8.00
CA LYS A 256 12.25 -34.97 -7.91
C LYS A 256 12.60 -34.36 -9.27
N LEU A 257 13.50 -34.99 -10.02
CA LEU A 257 13.86 -34.56 -11.37
C LEU A 257 12.68 -34.65 -12.34
N ALA A 258 11.85 -35.70 -12.22
CA ALA A 258 10.64 -35.82 -13.02
C ALA A 258 9.63 -34.69 -12.74
N LEU A 259 9.43 -34.33 -11.46
CA LEU A 259 8.56 -33.21 -11.07
C LEU A 259 9.09 -31.86 -11.56
N LEU A 260 10.42 -31.66 -11.56
CA LEU A 260 11.04 -30.45 -12.12
C LEU A 260 10.87 -30.35 -13.64
N SER A 261 11.04 -31.45 -14.37
CA SER A 261 10.78 -31.49 -15.82
C SER A 261 9.34 -31.10 -16.14
N ASP A 262 8.39 -31.71 -15.43
CA ASP A 262 6.95 -31.42 -15.59
C ASP A 262 6.62 -29.95 -15.25
N LYS A 263 7.28 -29.37 -14.23
CA LYS A 263 7.12 -27.95 -13.88
C LYS A 263 7.52 -27.04 -15.06
N HIS A 264 8.65 -27.29 -15.70
CA HIS A 264 9.09 -26.48 -16.84
C HIS A 264 8.19 -26.65 -18.06
N ASP A 265 7.67 -27.86 -18.30
CA ASP A 265 6.71 -28.09 -19.39
C ASP A 265 5.41 -27.30 -19.16
N LEU A 266 4.90 -27.28 -17.92
CA LEU A 266 3.72 -26.48 -17.55
C LEU A 266 3.95 -24.97 -17.74
N GLU A 267 5.12 -24.46 -17.40
CA GLU A 267 5.48 -23.04 -17.61
C GLU A 267 5.49 -22.66 -19.09
N ILE A 268 6.04 -23.54 -19.94
CA ILE A 268 6.05 -23.35 -21.39
C ILE A 268 4.62 -23.33 -21.92
N LEU A 269 3.76 -24.26 -21.46
CA LEU A 269 2.36 -24.33 -21.85
C LEU A 269 1.57 -23.09 -21.43
N VAL A 270 1.80 -22.54 -20.24
CA VAL A 270 1.16 -21.29 -19.80
C VAL A 270 1.57 -20.11 -20.67
N LYS A 271 2.86 -19.98 -20.99
CA LYS A 271 3.34 -18.91 -21.89
C LYS A 271 2.71 -19.03 -23.28
N ALA A 272 2.61 -20.25 -23.81
CA ALA A 272 1.95 -20.51 -25.09
C ALA A 272 0.43 -20.19 -25.04
N ARG A 273 -0.24 -20.55 -23.95
CA ARG A 273 -1.65 -20.23 -23.72
C ARG A 273 -1.89 -18.72 -23.64
N ASP A 274 -1.07 -18.00 -22.89
CA ASP A 274 -1.15 -16.54 -22.77
C ASP A 274 -0.91 -15.83 -24.11
N ALA A 275 0.03 -16.32 -24.92
CA ALA A 275 0.25 -15.83 -26.27
C ALA A 275 -0.98 -16.10 -27.18
N THR A 276 -1.60 -17.27 -27.03
CA THR A 276 -2.83 -17.64 -27.77
C THR A 276 -4.00 -16.74 -27.38
N SER A 277 -4.21 -16.48 -26.09
CA SER A 277 -5.28 -15.59 -25.60
C SER A 277 -5.09 -14.14 -26.06
N ARG A 278 -3.85 -13.63 -26.10
CA ARG A 278 -3.56 -12.30 -26.67
C ARG A 278 -3.93 -12.25 -28.15
N HIS A 279 -3.52 -13.26 -28.91
CA HIS A 279 -3.86 -13.37 -30.32
C HIS A 279 -5.38 -13.46 -30.57
N GLU A 280 -6.12 -14.10 -29.67
CA GLU A 280 -7.59 -14.13 -29.71
C GLU A 280 -8.19 -12.74 -29.48
N ILE A 281 -7.73 -12.00 -28.47
CA ILE A 281 -8.18 -10.62 -28.20
C ILE A 281 -7.84 -9.68 -29.36
N GLU A 282 -6.67 -9.80 -29.98
CA GLU A 282 -6.30 -9.02 -31.17
C GLU A 282 -7.25 -9.26 -32.34
N LYS A 283 -7.66 -10.52 -32.58
CA LYS A 283 -8.69 -10.84 -33.60
C LYS A 283 -10.04 -10.21 -33.28
N GLN A 284 -10.43 -10.20 -32.00
CA GLN A 284 -11.66 -9.56 -31.56
C GLN A 284 -11.61 -8.04 -31.78
N ILE A 285 -10.49 -7.40 -31.46
CA ILE A 285 -10.25 -5.96 -31.71
C ILE A 285 -10.39 -5.65 -33.22
N GLU A 286 -9.75 -6.44 -34.08
CA GLU A 286 -9.88 -6.30 -35.53
C GLU A 286 -11.36 -6.38 -35.97
N GLN A 287 -12.13 -7.32 -35.40
CA GLN A 287 -13.53 -7.48 -35.74
C GLN A 287 -14.38 -6.28 -35.29
N VAL A 288 -14.17 -5.76 -34.07
CA VAL A 288 -14.87 -4.56 -33.58
C VAL A 288 -14.59 -3.37 -34.49
N LEU A 289 -13.32 -3.14 -34.86
CA LEU A 289 -12.93 -2.02 -35.73
C LEU A 289 -13.58 -2.09 -37.12
N ARG A 290 -13.67 -3.29 -37.70
CA ARG A 290 -14.32 -3.52 -39.00
C ARG A 290 -15.83 -3.26 -38.98
N GLU A 291 -16.51 -3.70 -37.93
CA GLU A 291 -17.97 -3.56 -37.82
C GLU A 291 -18.40 -2.12 -37.53
N VAL A 292 -17.55 -1.33 -36.86
CA VAL A 292 -17.85 0.05 -36.46
C VAL A 292 -17.48 1.08 -37.55
N ASP A 293 -16.58 0.80 -38.49
CA ASP A 293 -16.27 1.69 -39.65
C ASP A 293 -17.49 1.97 -40.56
N LEU A 294 -18.52 1.14 -40.47
CA LEU A 294 -19.80 1.32 -41.17
C LEU A 294 -20.64 2.48 -40.60
N MET A 295 -20.15 3.21 -39.60
CA MET A 295 -20.78 4.41 -39.07
C MET A 295 -20.75 5.56 -40.09
N ASP A 296 -21.93 6.06 -40.43
CA ASP A 296 -22.06 7.27 -41.24
C ASP A 296 -21.82 8.50 -40.36
N VAL A 297 -20.86 9.36 -40.75
CA VAL A 297 -20.53 10.58 -39.99
C VAL A 297 -20.71 11.78 -40.89
N THR A 298 -21.61 12.68 -40.47
CA THR A 298 -21.79 14.02 -41.03
C THR A 298 -21.01 15.06 -40.22
N ALA A 299 -20.10 15.75 -40.92
CA ALA A 299 -19.40 17.02 -40.62
C ALA A 299 -18.31 17.14 -39.52
N ASP A 300 -17.32 17.98 -39.86
CA ASP A 300 -16.16 18.60 -39.20
C ASP A 300 -15.95 18.48 -37.67
N THR A 301 -15.31 17.39 -37.22
CA THR A 301 -14.59 17.32 -35.93
C THR A 301 -13.07 17.36 -36.16
N GLN A 302 -12.34 18.25 -35.48
CA GLN A 302 -10.87 18.31 -35.52
C GLN A 302 -10.25 17.39 -34.45
N LEU A 303 -9.31 16.51 -34.83
CA LEU A 303 -8.58 15.62 -33.90
C LEU A 303 -7.48 16.39 -33.15
N LYS A 304 -7.08 15.92 -31.96
CA LYS A 304 -6.00 16.57 -31.19
C LYS A 304 -4.62 16.08 -31.66
N MET A 305 -3.66 17.01 -31.81
CA MET A 305 -2.33 16.69 -32.35
C MET A 305 -1.28 16.32 -31.29
N GLU A 306 -1.47 16.66 -30.00
CA GLU A 306 -0.47 16.39 -28.94
C GLU A 306 -1.02 15.47 -27.83
N PRO A 307 -0.36 14.32 -27.55
CA PRO A 307 -0.80 13.37 -26.55
C PRO A 307 -0.53 13.82 -25.10
N ILE A 308 -1.59 14.05 -24.32
CA ILE A 308 -1.56 14.26 -22.87
C ILE A 308 -1.57 12.91 -22.14
N LYS A 309 -0.80 12.78 -21.04
CA LYS A 309 -0.76 11.55 -20.24
C LYS A 309 -2.14 11.21 -19.64
N VAL A 310 -2.53 9.92 -19.65
CA VAL A 310 -3.79 9.42 -19.05
C VAL A 310 -3.95 9.83 -17.58
N GLU A 311 -2.83 9.91 -16.85
CA GLU A 311 -2.80 10.35 -15.45
C GLU A 311 -3.35 11.77 -15.23
N ASN A 312 -3.25 12.63 -16.26
CA ASN A 312 -3.70 14.01 -16.27
C ASN A 312 -5.09 14.20 -16.92
N LYS A 313 -5.76 13.10 -17.29
CA LYS A 313 -7.10 13.11 -17.92
C LYS A 313 -8.19 12.54 -17.02
N ILE A 314 -7.85 11.52 -16.21
CA ILE A 314 -8.80 10.80 -15.38
C ILE A 314 -8.61 11.18 -13.91
N THR A 315 -9.66 11.64 -13.23
CA THR A 315 -9.66 11.88 -11.78
C THR A 315 -10.02 10.62 -11.00
N GLU A 316 -10.86 9.76 -11.56
CA GLU A 316 -11.34 8.54 -10.91
C GLU A 316 -10.29 7.42 -10.86
N LYS A 317 -9.85 7.04 -9.65
CA LYS A 317 -8.75 6.09 -9.42
C LYS A 317 -8.97 4.72 -10.11
N ARG A 318 -10.15 4.11 -9.95
CA ARG A 318 -10.45 2.78 -10.51
C ARG A 318 -10.44 2.79 -12.04
N LEU A 319 -11.02 3.83 -12.64
CA LEU A 319 -11.04 3.99 -14.10
C LEU A 319 -9.62 4.20 -14.63
N LYS A 320 -8.81 5.02 -13.92
CA LYS A 320 -7.40 5.25 -14.26
C LYS A 320 -6.59 3.95 -14.25
N GLU A 321 -6.74 3.13 -13.22
CA GLU A 321 -6.04 1.83 -13.11
C GLU A 321 -6.42 0.88 -14.25
N ARG A 322 -7.71 0.81 -14.61
CA ARG A 322 -8.19 0.01 -15.74
C ARG A 322 -7.61 0.48 -17.08
N VAL A 323 -7.76 1.76 -17.42
CA VAL A 323 -7.27 2.31 -18.69
C VAL A 323 -5.75 2.11 -18.82
N LEU A 324 -5.00 2.31 -17.74
CA LEU A 324 -3.55 2.07 -17.75
C LEU A 324 -3.20 0.59 -17.93
N PHE A 325 -3.97 -0.33 -17.37
CA PHE A 325 -3.78 -1.77 -17.57
C PHE A 325 -3.97 -2.16 -19.04
N ASP A 326 -5.07 -1.71 -19.65
CA ASP A 326 -5.39 -2.02 -21.06
C ASP A 326 -4.35 -1.42 -22.01
N VAL A 327 -4.00 -0.14 -21.81
CA VAL A 327 -3.00 0.57 -22.63
C VAL A 327 -1.63 -0.11 -22.52
N ARG A 328 -1.15 -0.43 -21.32
CA ARG A 328 0.16 -1.08 -21.16
C ARG A 328 0.25 -2.44 -21.84
N ARG A 329 -0.87 -3.16 -21.92
CA ARG A 329 -0.91 -4.54 -22.41
C ARG A 329 -1.19 -4.66 -23.90
N PHE A 330 -2.00 -3.76 -24.46
CA PHE A 330 -2.57 -3.92 -25.79
C PHE A 330 -2.36 -2.74 -26.74
N TYR A 331 -1.72 -1.64 -26.30
CA TYR A 331 -1.58 -0.44 -27.15
C TYR A 331 -0.89 -0.72 -28.48
N GLU A 332 0.25 -1.43 -28.47
CA GLU A 332 0.97 -1.77 -29.71
C GLU A 332 0.11 -2.64 -30.63
N GLY A 333 -0.51 -3.71 -30.11
CA GLY A 333 -1.37 -4.59 -30.90
C GLY A 333 -2.60 -3.89 -31.51
N VAL A 334 -3.21 -2.94 -30.78
CA VAL A 334 -4.29 -2.09 -31.31
C VAL A 334 -3.75 -1.17 -32.39
N ASN A 335 -2.61 -0.53 -32.17
CA ASN A 335 -2.00 0.39 -33.13
C ASN A 335 -1.63 -0.31 -34.44
N ASP A 336 -0.96 -1.46 -34.35
CA ASP A 336 -0.58 -2.29 -35.51
C ASP A 336 -1.81 -2.76 -36.29
N THR A 337 -2.90 -3.09 -35.59
CA THR A 337 -4.16 -3.47 -36.22
C THR A 337 -4.78 -2.29 -36.96
N LEU A 338 -4.81 -1.10 -36.37
CA LEU A 338 -5.31 0.12 -37.02
C LEU A 338 -4.49 0.48 -38.27
N ASP A 339 -3.16 0.48 -38.15
CA ASP A 339 -2.24 0.82 -39.25
C ASP A 339 -2.35 -0.19 -40.40
N ARG A 340 -2.44 -1.49 -40.08
CA ARG A 340 -2.66 -2.54 -41.08
C ARG A 340 -4.01 -2.38 -41.77
N LEU A 341 -5.10 -2.18 -41.03
CA LEU A 341 -6.44 -2.03 -41.62
C LEU A 341 -6.55 -0.77 -42.48
N ALA A 342 -5.87 0.31 -42.10
CA ALA A 342 -5.74 1.52 -42.91
C ALA A 342 -4.99 1.24 -44.21
N GLY A 343 -3.83 0.56 -44.13
CA GLY A 343 -3.04 0.17 -45.31
C GLY A 343 -3.79 -0.78 -46.26
N GLU A 344 -4.67 -1.63 -45.74
CA GLU A 344 -5.54 -2.51 -46.54
C GLU A 344 -6.83 -1.81 -47.05
N ASN A 345 -7.00 -0.50 -46.84
CA ASN A 345 -8.22 0.27 -47.16
C ASN A 345 -9.52 -0.31 -46.59
N LYS A 346 -9.43 -0.98 -45.42
CA LYS A 346 -10.55 -1.66 -44.75
C LYS A 346 -11.12 -0.87 -43.55
N LEU A 347 -10.46 0.21 -43.17
CA LEU A 347 -10.85 1.09 -42.08
C LEU A 347 -10.33 2.50 -42.37
N ASN A 348 -11.18 3.51 -42.22
CA ASN A 348 -10.69 4.88 -42.16
C ASN A 348 -10.46 5.28 -40.69
N VAL A 349 -9.22 5.16 -40.23
CA VAL A 349 -8.83 5.41 -38.82
C VAL A 349 -9.20 6.82 -38.36
N ASP A 350 -9.07 7.82 -39.23
CA ASP A 350 -9.44 9.20 -38.90
C ASP A 350 -10.95 9.37 -38.75
N ARG A 351 -11.74 8.73 -39.63
CA ARG A 351 -13.21 8.72 -39.53
C ARG A 351 -13.65 8.05 -38.24
N PHE A 352 -13.04 6.91 -37.91
CA PHE A 352 -13.30 6.18 -36.68
C PHE A 352 -12.97 7.03 -35.44
N ALA A 353 -11.78 7.63 -35.41
CA ALA A 353 -11.35 8.50 -34.33
C ALA A 353 -12.31 9.68 -34.12
N LYS A 354 -12.76 10.32 -35.21
CA LYS A 354 -13.77 11.38 -35.16
C LYS A 354 -15.11 10.90 -34.59
N SER A 355 -15.53 9.68 -34.92
CA SER A 355 -16.74 9.09 -34.35
C SER A 355 -16.63 8.91 -32.83
N ILE A 356 -15.52 8.33 -32.36
CA ILE A 356 -15.25 8.19 -30.91
C ILE A 356 -15.25 9.54 -30.21
N LYS A 357 -14.55 10.53 -30.77
CA LYS A 357 -14.48 11.87 -30.22
C LYS A 357 -15.85 12.53 -30.12
N ARG A 358 -16.66 12.44 -31.17
CA ARG A 358 -18.02 13.00 -31.17
C ARG A 358 -18.90 12.34 -30.09
N MET A 359 -18.84 11.02 -29.96
CA MET A 359 -19.57 10.32 -28.89
C MET A 359 -19.14 10.79 -27.50
N TYR A 360 -17.85 11.07 -27.31
CA TYR A 360 -17.33 11.66 -26.07
C TYR A 360 -17.87 13.08 -25.85
N GLU A 361 -17.81 13.94 -26.86
CA GLU A 361 -18.32 15.33 -26.80
C GLU A 361 -19.80 15.32 -26.42
N ASP A 362 -20.64 14.55 -27.11
CA ASP A 362 -22.07 14.40 -26.83
C ASP A 362 -22.34 13.89 -25.39
N ALA A 363 -21.56 12.93 -24.91
CA ALA A 363 -21.69 12.39 -23.55
C ALA A 363 -21.25 13.39 -22.47
N SER A 364 -20.25 14.23 -22.77
CA SER A 364 -19.69 15.19 -21.83
C SER A 364 -20.65 16.35 -21.53
N GLU A 365 -21.55 16.69 -22.46
CA GLU A 365 -22.60 17.70 -22.24
C GLU A 365 -23.56 17.33 -21.11
N SER A 366 -23.71 16.03 -20.82
CA SER A 366 -24.69 15.49 -19.86
C SER A 366 -24.26 15.58 -18.38
N GLN A 367 -23.11 16.20 -18.06
CA GLN A 367 -22.58 16.35 -16.68
C GLN A 367 -22.51 15.04 -15.85
N ILE A 368 -22.29 13.91 -16.52
CA ILE A 368 -22.13 12.60 -15.90
C ILE A 368 -20.66 12.31 -15.53
N SER A 369 -20.42 11.33 -14.67
CA SER A 369 -19.05 10.96 -14.22
C SER A 369 -18.19 10.39 -15.35
N GLN A 370 -16.86 10.42 -15.19
CA GLN A 370 -15.93 9.88 -16.19
C GLN A 370 -16.15 8.38 -16.38
N SER A 371 -16.42 7.64 -15.30
CA SER A 371 -16.80 6.21 -15.42
C SER A 371 -18.10 6.00 -16.19
N ALA A 372 -19.09 6.88 -16.02
CA ALA A 372 -20.34 6.79 -16.77
C ALA A 372 -20.14 7.08 -18.25
N ILE A 373 -19.34 8.11 -18.60
CA ILE A 373 -18.96 8.43 -19.98
C ILE A 373 -18.21 7.25 -20.60
N TYR A 374 -17.20 6.72 -19.92
CA TYR A 374 -16.42 5.58 -20.41
C TYR A 374 -17.32 4.36 -20.71
N ASN A 375 -18.18 4.00 -19.75
CA ASN A 375 -19.09 2.86 -19.92
C ASN A 375 -20.10 3.10 -21.05
N LEU A 376 -20.57 4.34 -21.24
CA LEU A 376 -21.47 4.69 -22.33
C LEU A 376 -20.80 4.50 -23.70
N LEU A 377 -19.55 4.93 -23.84
CA LEU A 377 -18.76 4.74 -25.07
C LEU A 377 -18.53 3.26 -25.37
N VAL A 378 -18.15 2.48 -24.34
CA VAL A 378 -17.98 1.03 -24.45
C VAL A 378 -19.29 0.36 -24.85
N GLU A 379 -20.39 0.69 -24.18
CA GLU A 379 -21.70 0.10 -24.46
C GLU A 379 -22.16 0.44 -25.88
N THR A 380 -21.88 1.66 -26.36
CA THR A 380 -22.21 2.07 -27.73
C THR A 380 -21.44 1.24 -28.77
N LEU A 381 -20.15 0.99 -28.56
CA LEU A 381 -19.38 0.08 -29.42
C LEU A 381 -19.92 -1.35 -29.34
N PHE A 382 -20.20 -1.82 -28.12
CA PHE A 382 -20.69 -3.16 -27.87
C PHE A 382 -22.06 -3.42 -28.53
N GLU A 383 -22.98 -2.47 -28.50
CA GLU A 383 -24.27 -2.60 -29.19
C GLU A 383 -24.11 -2.67 -30.71
N LYS A 384 -23.13 -1.94 -31.25
CA LYS A 384 -22.86 -1.89 -32.70
C LYS A 384 -22.23 -3.17 -33.22
N THR A 385 -21.49 -3.90 -32.39
CA THR A 385 -20.92 -5.20 -32.72
C THR A 385 -21.89 -6.36 -32.50
N GLY A 386 -23.19 -6.06 -32.38
CA GLY A 386 -24.21 -7.06 -32.07
C GLY A 386 -24.04 -7.68 -30.68
N ARG A 387 -23.53 -6.89 -29.72
CA ARG A 387 -23.24 -7.31 -28.34
C ARG A 387 -22.20 -8.42 -28.26
N LYS A 388 -21.12 -8.28 -29.04
CA LYS A 388 -19.95 -9.17 -29.02
C LYS A 388 -18.70 -8.40 -28.61
N TYR A 389 -17.75 -9.14 -28.04
CA TYR A 389 -16.38 -8.64 -27.80
C TYR A 389 -16.31 -7.40 -26.89
N ARG A 390 -17.01 -7.45 -25.76
CA ARG A 390 -17.06 -6.33 -24.80
C ARG A 390 -15.67 -5.91 -24.31
N GLU A 391 -14.80 -6.89 -24.03
CA GLU A 391 -13.42 -6.66 -23.61
C GLU A 391 -12.61 -5.92 -24.70
N ALA A 392 -12.77 -6.32 -25.97
CA ALA A 392 -12.15 -5.61 -27.08
C ALA A 392 -12.67 -4.16 -27.22
N CYS A 393 -13.95 -3.91 -26.95
CA CYS A 393 -14.53 -2.56 -26.93
C CYS A 393 -13.91 -1.71 -25.81
N GLU A 394 -13.73 -2.27 -24.62
CA GLU A 394 -13.05 -1.61 -23.49
C GLU A 394 -11.61 -1.23 -23.87
N ILE A 395 -10.85 -2.17 -24.44
CA ILE A 395 -9.46 -1.94 -24.89
C ILE A 395 -9.39 -0.81 -25.94
N ILE A 396 -10.33 -0.80 -26.91
CA ILE A 396 -10.40 0.24 -27.94
C ILE A 396 -10.67 1.61 -27.31
N ILE A 397 -11.65 1.75 -26.41
CA ILE A 397 -11.92 3.03 -25.73
C ILE A 397 -10.71 3.47 -24.90
N SER A 398 -10.07 2.56 -24.16
CA SER A 398 -8.83 2.83 -23.43
C SER A 398 -7.71 3.35 -24.34
N TYR A 399 -7.57 2.81 -25.56
CA TYR A 399 -6.63 3.31 -26.57
C TYR A 399 -6.97 4.75 -27.01
N PHE A 400 -8.24 5.07 -27.25
CA PHE A 400 -8.64 6.44 -27.63
C PHE A 400 -8.56 7.46 -26.49
N VAL A 401 -8.67 7.01 -25.23
CA VAL A 401 -8.31 7.84 -24.07
C VAL A 401 -6.82 8.20 -24.10
N GLN A 402 -5.93 7.24 -24.38
CA GLN A 402 -4.50 7.51 -24.53
C GLN A 402 -4.22 8.48 -25.71
N ARG A 403 -4.91 8.35 -26.84
CA ARG A 403 -4.78 9.24 -28.01
C ARG A 403 -5.40 10.64 -27.88
N CYS A 404 -6.02 10.97 -26.74
CA CYS A 404 -6.69 12.26 -26.47
C CYS A 404 -8.01 12.50 -27.21
N GLU A 405 -8.61 11.46 -27.76
CA GLU A 405 -9.95 11.57 -28.37
C GLU A 405 -11.06 11.37 -27.33
N VAL A 406 -10.71 10.88 -26.13
CA VAL A 406 -11.61 10.76 -24.96
C VAL A 406 -10.93 11.37 -23.72
N PHE A 407 -11.66 12.22 -23.02
CA PHE A 407 -11.24 13.05 -21.88
C PHE A 407 -10.22 14.16 -22.19
N ASP A 408 -10.53 15.36 -21.70
CA ASP A 408 -9.66 16.54 -21.77
C ASP A 408 -8.61 16.56 -20.64
N GLU A 409 -7.60 17.42 -20.76
CA GLU A 409 -6.64 17.66 -19.68
C GLU A 409 -7.37 18.26 -18.46
N ILE A 410 -7.08 17.75 -17.27
CA ILE A 410 -7.59 18.32 -16.02
C ILE A 410 -6.97 19.71 -15.87
N THR A 411 -7.74 20.76 -16.13
CA THR A 411 -7.37 22.15 -15.82
C THR A 411 -7.12 22.27 -14.31
N LYS A 412 -5.93 22.75 -13.93
CA LYS A 412 -5.52 22.95 -12.53
C LYS A 412 -6.19 24.16 -11.87
#